data_AF-A0A9C7RPC0-F1
#
_entry.id   AF-A0A9C7RPC0-F1
#
_cell.length_a   1.000
_cell.length_b   1.000
_cell.length_c   1.000
_cell.angle_alpha   90.00
_cell.angle_beta   90.00
_cell.angle_gamma   90.00
#
_symmetry.space_group_name_H-M   'P 1'
#
loop_
_entity.id
_entity.type
_entity.pdbx_description
1 polymer ?
#
loop_
_entity_poly.entity_id
_entity_poly.type
_entity_poly.pdbx_seq_one_letter_code
_entity_poly.pdbx_strand_id
1 'polypeptide(L)' 'VPKVEVHISNIYAREEFRKRSVIAPVCDGQISGLGFLSYILALEYVLCKLQIK' A
#
# COMPACT_ATOMS: atom_id res chain seq x y z
N VAL A 1 12.12 -1.56 9.43
CA VAL A 1 11.70 -0.30 8.80
C VAL A 1 10.26 -0.47 8.33
N PRO A 2 9.32 0.38 8.77
CA PRO A 2 7.93 0.34 8.32
C PRO A 2 7.82 0.56 6.81
N LYS A 3 6.99 -0.23 6.14
CA LYS A 3 6.82 -0.21 4.68
C LYS A 3 5.43 -0.65 4.28
N VAL A 4 4.78 0.16 3.44
CA VAL A 4 3.43 -0.05 2.92
C VAL A 4 3.52 -0.16 1.40
N GLU A 5 2.90 -1.19 0.83
CA GLU A 5 2.77 -1.31 -0.62
C GLU A 5 1.59 -0.47 -1.11
N VAL A 6 1.80 0.30 -2.18
CA VAL A 6 0.79 1.23 -2.73
C VAL A 6 0.56 0.95 -4.21
N HIS A 7 -0.72 0.82 -4.57
CA HIS A 7 -1.19 0.74 -5.95
C HIS A 7 -2.22 1.83 -6.23
N ILE A 8 -1.93 2.73 -7.17
CA ILE A 8 -2.84 3.80 -7.61
C ILE A 8 -4.18 3.20 -8.09
N SER A 9 -4.11 2.18 -8.94
CA SER A 9 -5.29 1.46 -9.45
C SER A 9 -5.72 0.33 -8.50
N ASN A 10 -6.98 -0.08 -8.58
CA ASN A 10 -7.46 -1.28 -7.90
C ASN A 10 -6.96 -2.52 -8.65
N ILE A 11 -5.94 -3.19 -8.14
CA ILE A 11 -5.35 -4.38 -8.78
C ILE A 11 -6.29 -5.59 -8.77
N TYR A 12 -7.26 -5.61 -7.85
CA TYR A 12 -8.26 -6.68 -7.72
C TYR A 12 -9.38 -6.58 -8.77
N ALA A 13 -9.59 -5.40 -9.35
CA ALA A 13 -10.55 -5.16 -10.43
C ALA A 13 -9.94 -5.36 -11.84
N ARG A 14 -8.73 -5.93 -11.90
CA ARG A 14 -7.91 -6.05 -13.12
C ARG A 14 -7.62 -7.50 -13.47
N GLU A 15 -6.80 -7.69 -14.50
CA GLU A 15 -6.36 -8.99 -15.00
C GLU A 15 -5.81 -9.88 -13.88
N GLU A 16 -6.06 -11.20 -13.94
CA GLU A 16 -5.71 -12.15 -12.86
C GLU A 16 -4.25 -12.06 -12.41
N PHE A 17 -3.31 -11.88 -13.35
CA PHE A 17 -1.89 -11.80 -13.03
C PHE A 17 -1.52 -10.58 -12.17
N ARG A 18 -2.38 -9.55 -12.08
CA ARG A 18 -2.15 -8.34 -11.26
C ARG A 18 -2.69 -8.47 -9.86
N LYS A 19 -3.60 -9.41 -9.61
CA LYS A 19 -4.21 -9.61 -8.29
C LYS A 19 -3.23 -10.21 -7.28
N ARG A 20 -2.17 -10.86 -7.76
CA ARG A 20 -1.11 -11.46 -6.94
C ARG A 20 0.09 -10.52 -6.84
N SER A 21 0.26 -9.88 -5.68
CA SER A 21 1.49 -9.18 -5.35
C SER A 21 2.52 -10.13 -4.73
N VAL A 22 3.77 -10.02 -5.20
CA VAL A 22 4.93 -10.72 -4.61
C VAL A 22 5.61 -9.87 -3.53
N ILE A 23 5.24 -8.60 -3.39
CA ILE A 23 5.80 -7.66 -2.42
C ILE A 23 4.92 -7.61 -1.16
N ALA A 24 3.60 -7.77 -1.31
CA ALA A 24 2.65 -7.76 -0.19
C ALA A 24 3.07 -8.62 1.01
N PRO A 25 3.60 -9.87 0.84
CA PRO A 25 3.96 -10.73 1.97
C PRO A 25 5.08 -10.17 2.86
N VAL A 26 5.88 -9.24 2.38
CA VAL A 26 6.96 -8.63 3.18
C VAL A 26 6.61 -7.23 3.68
N CYS A 27 5.52 -6.62 3.22
CA CYS A 27 5.04 -5.31 3.66
C CYS A 27 4.20 -5.39 4.93
N ASP A 28 4.11 -4.29 5.68
CA ASP A 28 3.27 -4.21 6.88
C ASP A 28 1.78 -4.01 6.53
N GLY A 29 1.49 -3.66 5.28
CA GLY A 29 0.15 -3.51 4.71
C GLY A 29 0.20 -3.16 3.23
N GLN A 30 -0.96 -3.23 2.56
CA GLN A 30 -1.14 -2.86 1.16
C GLN A 30 -2.38 -1.97 1.00
N ILE A 31 -2.26 -0.91 0.19
CA ILE A 31 -3.36 -0.03 -0.20
C ILE A 31 -3.51 -0.07 -1.72
N SER A 32 -4.71 -0.31 -2.23
CA SER A 32 -4.98 -0.39 -3.67
C SER A 32 -6.28 0.31 -4.06
N GLY A 33 -6.26 1.06 -5.16
CA GLY A 33 -7.48 1.60 -5.79
C GLY A 33 -7.94 2.96 -5.31
N LEU A 34 -7.14 3.66 -4.51
CA LEU A 34 -7.47 4.99 -3.97
C LEU A 34 -6.76 6.13 -4.70
N GLY A 35 -6.20 5.90 -5.88
CA GLY A 35 -5.50 6.96 -6.62
C GLY A 35 -4.34 7.55 -5.81
N PHE A 36 -4.16 8.87 -5.89
CA PHE A 36 -3.11 9.56 -5.12
C PHE A 36 -3.32 9.57 -3.60
N LEU A 37 -4.57 9.43 -3.12
CA LEU A 37 -4.86 9.37 -1.69
C LEU A 37 -4.14 8.19 -1.00
N SER A 38 -3.88 7.12 -1.74
CA SER A 38 -3.14 5.96 -1.23
C SER A 38 -1.74 6.31 -0.69
N TYR A 39 -1.05 7.30 -1.28
CA TYR A 39 0.25 7.76 -0.79
C TYR A 39 0.15 8.50 0.53
N ILE A 40 -0.89 9.34 0.69
CA ILE A 40 -1.13 10.09 1.94
C ILE A 40 -1.41 9.11 3.08
N LEU A 41 -2.30 8.13 2.86
CA LEU A 41 -2.64 7.11 3.85
C LEU A 41 -1.41 6.24 4.22
N ALA A 42 -0.59 5.87 3.24
CA ALA A 42 0.65 5.14 3.49
C ALA A 42 1.64 5.97 4.32
N LEU A 43 1.76 7.28 4.05
CA LEU A 43 2.62 8.19 4.80
C LEU A 43 2.13 8.33 6.25
N GLU A 44 0.83 8.56 6.46
CA GLU A 44 0.22 8.63 7.80
C GLU A 44 0.48 7.36 8.61
N TYR A 45 0.31 6.18 7.99
CA TYR A 45 0.64 4.91 8.63
C TYR A 45 2.11 4.84 9.05
N VAL A 46 3.03 5.21 8.16
CA VAL A 46 4.47 5.15 8.45
C VAL A 46 4.85 6.12 9.56
N LEU A 47 4.32 7.34 9.56
CA LEU A 47 4.53 8.33 10.62
C LEU A 47 4.03 7.81 11.97
N CYS A 48 2.81 7.26 12.00
CA CYS A 48 2.22 6.64 13.18
C CYS A 48 3.09 5.49 13.71
N LYS A 49 3.56 4.60 12.82
CA LYS A 49 4.41 3.46 13.17
C LYS A 49 5.79 3.87 13.68
N LEU A 50 6.37 4.95 13.14
CA LEU A 50 7.67 5.46 13.55
C LEU A 50 7.60 6.34 14.80
N GLN A 51 6.40 6.66 15.29
CA GLN A 51 6.17 7.56 16.44
C GLN A 51 6.87 8.92 16.27
N ILE A 52 7.04 9.36 15.02
CA ILE A 52 7.62 10.66 14.71
C ILE A 52 6.53 11.69 15.02
N LYS A 53 6.77 12.48 16.07
CA LYS A 53 5.94 13.64 16.44
C LYS A 53 6.09 14.76 15.43
#